data_AF-A0A321LMD2-F1
#
_entry.id   AF-A0A321LMD2-F1
#
_cell.length_a   1.000
_cell.length_b   1.000
_cell.length_c   1.000
_cell.angle_alpha   90.00
_cell.angle_beta   90.00
_cell.angle_gamma   90.00
#
_symmetry.space_group_name_H-M   'P 1'
#
loop_
_entity.id
_entity.type
_entity.pdbx_description
1 polymer ?
#
loop_
_entity_poly.entity_id
_entity_poly.type
_entity_poly.pdbx_seq_one_letter_code
_entity_poly.pdbx_strand_id
1 'polypeptide(L)'
;MPHKLLLQRKYPHSRFYEFPQMKGRTVEKIEFSSMPDFHNLMITFTDKTSLNLIIEPYLLIDSHFSDTKNGDQRILKRWPTIRSMMNRD
;
A
#
# COMPACT_ATOMS: atom_id res chain seq x y z
N MET A 1 -17.37 -1.55 -21.97
CA MET A 1 -16.09 -2.32 -22.00
C MET A 1 -16.00 -3.08 -20.68
N PRO A 2 -15.89 -4.42 -20.63
CA PRO A 2 -15.87 -5.10 -19.35
C PRO A 2 -14.51 -4.84 -18.66
N HIS A 3 -14.55 -4.14 -17.53
CA HIS A 3 -13.41 -3.95 -16.65
C HIS A 3 -12.85 -5.31 -16.26
N LYS A 4 -11.71 -5.65 -16.82
CA LYS A 4 -11.05 -6.94 -16.59
C LYS A 4 -10.58 -6.92 -15.13
N LEU A 5 -11.25 -7.68 -14.28
CA LEU A 5 -11.25 -7.56 -12.82
C LEU A 5 -9.89 -7.92 -12.20
N LEU A 6 -9.39 -7.05 -11.33
CA LEU A 6 -8.42 -7.37 -10.29
C LEU A 6 -8.96 -8.56 -9.48
N LEU A 7 -8.24 -9.68 -9.43
CA LEU A 7 -8.68 -10.82 -8.60
C LEU A 7 -8.13 -10.65 -7.20
N GLN A 8 -9.02 -10.61 -6.21
CA GLN A 8 -8.65 -10.57 -4.80
C GLN A 8 -8.85 -11.95 -4.18
N ARG A 9 -7.80 -12.53 -3.60
CA ARG A 9 -7.90 -13.72 -2.75
C ARG A 9 -7.66 -13.32 -1.30
N LYS A 10 -8.59 -13.68 -0.41
CA LYS A 10 -8.51 -13.39 1.03
C LYS A 10 -8.11 -14.66 1.79
N TYR A 11 -7.09 -14.55 2.62
CA TYR A 11 -6.73 -15.53 3.66
C TYR A 11 -6.78 -14.82 5.02
N PRO A 12 -6.87 -15.56 6.15
CA PRO A 12 -6.68 -14.95 7.47
C PRO A 12 -5.39 -14.13 7.48
N HIS A 13 -5.50 -12.83 7.76
CA HIS A 13 -4.40 -11.86 7.80
C HIS A 13 -3.66 -11.56 6.48
N SER A 14 -4.16 -11.99 5.31
CA SER A 14 -3.49 -11.72 4.03
C SER A 14 -4.46 -11.42 2.88
N ARG A 15 -4.08 -10.47 2.03
CA ARG A 15 -4.78 -10.11 0.79
C ARG A 15 -3.84 -10.29 -0.39
N PHE A 16 -4.23 -11.10 -1.37
CA PHE A 16 -3.50 -11.26 -2.63
C PHE A 16 -4.27 -10.56 -3.74
N TYR A 17 -3.54 -9.86 -4.59
CA TYR A 17 -4.06 -9.18 -5.77
C TYR A 17 -3.37 -9.75 -7.00
N GLU A 18 -4.14 -10.28 -7.93
CA GLU A 18 -3.62 -10.77 -9.20
C GLU A 18 -4.00 -9.78 -10.31
N PHE A 19 -3.11 -9.64 -11.30
CA PHE A 19 -3.31 -8.83 -12.50
C PHE A 19 -3.39 -9.77 -13.72
N PRO A 20 -4.55 -10.44 -13.97
CA PRO A 20 -4.64 -11.49 -14.99
C PRO A 20 -4.27 -11.03 -16.41
N GLN A 21 -4.41 -9.74 -16.69
CA GLN A 21 -4.11 -9.10 -17.97
C GLN A 21 -2.62 -9.18 -18.31
N MET A 22 -1.76 -9.46 -17.32
CA MET A 22 -0.32 -9.59 -17.46
C MET A 22 0.11 -11.02 -17.82
N LYS A 23 -0.78 -12.01 -17.68
CA LYS A 23 -0.46 -13.41 -17.92
C LYS A 23 0.02 -13.64 -19.36
N GLY A 24 1.16 -14.31 -19.50
CA GLY A 24 1.75 -14.65 -20.80
C GLY A 24 2.51 -13.51 -21.49
N ARG A 25 2.64 -12.34 -20.85
CA ARG A 25 3.45 -11.24 -21.38
C ARG A 25 4.93 -11.44 -21.02
N THR A 26 5.82 -11.09 -21.95
CA THR A 26 7.27 -11.09 -21.74
C THR A 26 7.71 -9.75 -21.16
N VAL A 27 8.38 -9.77 -20.01
CA VAL A 27 8.94 -8.56 -19.38
C VAL A 27 10.13 -8.08 -20.20
N GLU A 28 10.13 -6.81 -20.57
CA GLU A 28 11.26 -6.11 -21.20
C GLU A 28 12.13 -5.42 -20.15
N LYS A 29 11.52 -4.74 -19.18
CA LYS A 29 12.21 -3.94 -18.17
C LYS A 29 11.39 -3.87 -16.88
N ILE A 30 12.08 -3.87 -15.75
CA ILE A 30 11.51 -3.53 -14.43
C ILE A 30 12.26 -2.32 -13.91
N GLU A 31 11.53 -1.30 -13.46
CA GLU A 31 12.09 -0.07 -12.90
C GLU A 31 11.41 0.28 -11.59
N PHE A 32 12.21 0.51 -10.57
CA PHE A 32 11.76 1.07 -9.30
C PHE A 32 12.19 2.52 -9.21
N SER A 33 11.22 3.44 -9.06
CA SER A 33 11.52 4.84 -8.79
C SER A 33 11.19 5.15 -7.34
N SER A 34 12.11 5.86 -6.67
CA SER A 34 11.93 6.32 -5.31
C SER A 34 12.27 7.81 -5.25
N MET A 35 11.23 8.64 -5.18
CA MET A 35 11.30 10.08 -5.00
C MET A 35 10.62 10.43 -3.67
N PRO A 36 10.94 11.60 -3.05
CA PRO A 36 10.42 11.96 -1.73
C PRO A 36 8.90 11.78 -1.54
N ASP A 37 8.11 12.04 -2.57
CA ASP A 37 6.64 11.97 -2.52
C ASP A 37 6.04 10.96 -3.52
N PHE A 38 6.89 10.15 -4.17
CA PHE A 38 6.43 9.22 -5.20
C PHE A 38 7.34 8.00 -5.28
N HIS A 39 6.76 6.84 -4.96
CA HIS A 39 7.42 5.56 -5.18
C HIS A 39 6.59 4.74 -6.15
N ASN A 40 7.22 4.12 -7.14
CA ASN A 40 6.52 3.20 -8.01
C ASN A 40 7.41 2.05 -8.46
N LEU A 41 6.74 0.95 -8.80
CA LEU A 41 7.31 -0.16 -9.53
C LEU A 41 6.64 -0.24 -10.90
N MET A 42 7.41 -0.02 -11.96
CA MET A 42 6.96 -0.12 -13.34
C MET A 42 7.51 -1.38 -13.98
N ILE A 43 6.62 -2.18 -14.56
CA ILE A 43 6.96 -3.38 -15.33
C ILE A 43 6.56 -3.10 -16.78
N THR A 44 7.55 -2.96 -17.66
CA THR A 44 7.34 -2.77 -19.10
C THR A 44 7.47 -4.11 -19.80
N PHE A 45 6.54 -4.41 -20.70
CA PHE A 45 6.52 -5.62 -21.52
C PHE A 45 7.05 -5.34 -22.93
N THR A 46 7.52 -6.38 -23.61
CA THR A 46 8.08 -6.27 -24.97
C THR A 46 7.10 -5.75 -26.02
N ASP A 47 5.80 -5.86 -25.76
CA ASP A 47 4.71 -5.30 -26.58
C ASP A 47 4.48 -3.79 -26.33
N LYS A 48 5.39 -3.14 -25.59
CA LYS A 48 5.38 -1.71 -25.22
C LYS A 48 4.21 -1.29 -24.33
N THR A 49 3.49 -2.24 -23.73
CA THR A 49 2.57 -1.96 -22.62
C THR A 49 3.29 -2.03 -21.27
N SER A 50 2.66 -1.48 -20.21
CA SER A 50 3.24 -1.53 -18.87
C SER A 50 2.20 -1.72 -17.76
N LEU A 51 2.64 -2.32 -16.65
CA LEU A 51 1.97 -2.29 -15.35
C LEU A 51 2.70 -1.30 -14.45
N ASN A 52 1.99 -0.27 -13.97
CA ASN A 52 2.52 0.70 -13.03
C ASN A 52 1.87 0.50 -11.65
N LEU A 53 2.69 0.21 -10.65
CA LEU A 53 2.28 0.04 -9.27
C LEU A 53 2.76 1.25 -8.46
N ILE A 54 1.85 2.16 -8.15
CA ILE A 54 2.13 3.32 -7.29
C ILE A 54 2.11 2.85 -5.83
N ILE A 55 3.16 3.19 -5.09
CA ILE A 55 3.37 2.83 -3.69
C ILE A 55 3.34 4.11 -2.88
N GLU A 56 2.27 4.29 -2.11
CA GLU A 56 2.13 5.40 -1.17
C GLU A 56 2.36 4.89 0.25
N PRO A 57 3.46 5.31 0.91
CA PRO A 57 3.60 5.09 2.34
C PRO A 57 2.53 5.90 3.07
N TYR A 58 1.88 5.31 4.08
CA TYR A 58 0.90 6.02 4.92
C TYR A 58 1.47 6.22 6.33
N LEU A 59 1.23 7.41 6.88
CA LEU A 59 1.55 7.71 8.29
C LEU A 59 0.33 7.36 9.15
N LEU A 60 0.57 6.71 10.27
CA LEU A 60 -0.44 6.45 11.30
C LEU A 60 0.13 6.85 12.65
N ILE A 61 -0.57 7.75 13.35
CA ILE A 61 -0.27 8.12 14.73
C ILE A 61 -1.38 7.55 15.61
N ASP A 62 -1.00 6.60 16.45
CA ASP A 62 -1.83 6.13 17.57
C ASP A 62 -1.29 6.78 18.85
N SER A 63 -2.10 7.60 19.51
CA SER A 63 -1.65 8.43 20.61
C SER A 63 -2.51 8.24 21.86
N HIS A 64 -1.82 8.10 22.99
CA HIS A 64 -2.44 7.99 24.30
C HIS A 64 -1.57 8.64 25.38
N PHE A 65 -2.23 9.14 26.42
CA PHE A 65 -1.62 9.71 27.61
C PHE A 65 -1.65 8.68 28.73
N SER A 66 -0.51 8.44 29.37
CA SER A 66 -0.37 7.41 30.41
C SER A 66 0.19 7.96 31.71
N ASP A 67 -0.21 7.35 32.82
CA ASP A 67 0.47 7.44 34.11
C ASP A 67 1.37 6.21 34.29
N THR A 68 2.60 6.43 34.72
CA THR A 68 3.59 5.37 34.99
C THR A 68 4.14 5.42 36.42
N LYS A 69 3.57 6.26 37.29
CA LYS A 69 4.09 6.51 38.65
C LYS A 69 4.22 5.26 39.52
N ASN A 70 3.40 4.24 39.27
CA ASN A 70 3.36 3.01 40.07
C ASN A 70 4.09 1.83 39.39
N GLY A 71 4.97 2.10 38.43
CA GLY A 71 5.71 1.09 37.68
C GLY A 71 4.94 0.53 36.48
N ASP A 72 3.63 0.35 36.60
CA ASP A 72 2.77 -0.08 35.50
C ASP A 72 2.25 1.11 34.67
N GLN A 73 2.23 0.93 33.35
CA GLN A 73 1.64 1.91 32.43
C GLN A 73 0.12 1.84 32.49
N ARG A 74 -0.51 2.87 33.05
CA ARG A 74 -1.97 3.07 33.02
C ARG A 74 -2.33 4.12 31.98
N ILE A 75 -3.06 3.74 30.93
CA ILE A 75 -3.60 4.70 29.95
C ILE A 75 -4.69 5.54 30.62
N LEU A 76 -4.50 6.85 30.65
CA LEU A 76 -5.46 7.83 31.17
C LEU A 76 -6.41 8.37 30.09
N LYS A 77 -5.91 8.52 28.86
CA LYS A 77 -6.67 9.06 27.73
C LYS A 77 -6.13 8.55 26.41
N ARG A 78 -7.00 8.35 25.43
CA ARG A 78 -6.65 8.04 24.04
C ARG A 78 -7.31 9.06 23.12
N TRP A 79 -6.61 9.47 22.07
CA TRP A 79 -7.17 10.32 21.02
C TRP A 79 -7.52 9.49 19.79
N PRO A 80 -8.36 10.01 18.88
CA PRO A 80 -8.59 9.36 17.60
C PRO A 80 -7.27 9.16 16.84
N THR A 81 -7.14 8.01 16.17
CA THR A 81 -5.98 7.73 15.31
C THR A 81 -5.90 8.77 14.20
N ILE A 82 -4.74 9.44 14.10
CA ILE A 82 -4.46 10.35 12.99
C ILE A 82 -3.86 9.52 11.86
N ARG A 83 -4.43 9.62 10.68
CA ARG A 83 -3.99 8.92 9.47
C ARG A 83 -3.59 9.97 8.45
N SER A 84 -2.52 9.74 7.69
CA SER A 84 -2.24 10.56 6.52
C SER A 84 -3.46 10.57 5.59
N MET A 85 -3.82 11.74 5.08
CA MET A 85 -4.83 11.82 4.01
C MET A 85 -4.24 11.09 2.81
N MET A 86 -4.93 10.05 2.32
CA MET A 86 -4.59 9.49 1.02
C MET A 86 -5.02 10.52 -0.02
N ASN A 87 -4.08 11.10 -0.76
CA ASN A 87 -4.45 11.82 -1.97
C ASN A 87 -4.96 10.77 -2.95
N ARG A 88 -6.26 10.82 -3.23
CA ARG A 88 -6.85 10.10 -4.36
C ARG A 88 -7.48 11.15 -5.24
N ASP A 89 -6.88 11.38 -6.40
CA ASP A 89 -7.58 11.88 -7.58
C ASP A 89 -8.37 10.73 -8.23
#